data_AF-A0A060KYW5-F1
#
_entry.id   AF-A0A060KYW5-F1
#
_cell.length_a   1.000
_cell.length_b   1.000
_cell.length_c   1.000
_cell.angle_alpha   90.00
_cell.angle_beta   90.00
_cell.angle_gamma   90.00
#
_symmetry.space_group_name_H-M   'P 1'
#
loop_
_entity.id
_entity.type
_entity.pdbx_description
1 polymer ?
#
loop_
_entity_poly.entity_id
_entity_poly.type
_entity_poly.pdbx_seq_one_letter_code
_entity_poly.pdbx_strand_id
1 'polypeptide(L)'
;ITSRPDKVASETQWLQLEQEAVWLLAKLGVQSPASPVTGSVCQCNVEVVRALTVMLHRQWLTVRRAGEPPRTEQQKRTVRCLRDTVLLLHSLSQKDKLFTVHCVEVLHQYDQVMPGVSMLIRGLPDVTDCEEAALDDLCATETDADDPEMDCS
;
A
#
# COMPACT_ATOMS: atom_id res chain seq x y z
N ILE A 1 0.18 12.44 11.43
CA ILE A 1 1.63 12.69 11.25
C ILE A 1 1.85 13.17 9.82
N THR A 2 1.93 14.47 9.59
CA THR A 2 2.46 15.04 8.34
C THR A 2 3.38 16.18 8.74
N SER A 3 4.54 15.84 9.31
CA SER A 3 5.61 16.82 9.44
C SER A 3 5.96 17.30 8.03
N ARG A 4 6.09 18.62 7.90
CA ARG A 4 6.56 19.29 6.70
C ARG A 4 7.84 18.59 6.24
N PRO A 5 7.99 18.23 4.94
CA PRO A 5 9.22 17.61 4.47
C PRO A 5 10.40 18.49 4.86
N ASP A 6 11.42 17.86 5.43
CA ASP A 6 12.68 18.52 5.76
C ASP A 6 13.16 19.26 4.51
N LYS A 7 13.43 20.57 4.65
CA LYS A 7 13.90 21.40 3.55
C LYS A 7 15.33 21.07 3.13
N VAL A 8 16.05 20.30 3.95
CA VAL A 8 17.45 19.94 3.73
C VAL A 8 17.59 18.65 2.92
N ALA A 9 16.69 17.69 3.11
CA ALA A 9 16.77 16.39 2.44
C ALA A 9 16.22 16.45 1.00
N SER A 10 16.97 15.89 0.05
CA SER A 10 16.55 15.80 -1.35
C SER A 10 15.40 14.81 -1.54
N GLU A 11 14.62 14.95 -2.62
CA GLU A 11 13.56 13.98 -2.98
C GLU A 11 14.12 12.56 -3.16
N THR A 12 15.37 12.43 -3.59
CA THR A 12 16.06 11.15 -3.73
C THR A 12 16.38 10.50 -2.39
N GLN A 13 16.75 11.28 -1.37
CA GLN A 13 17.00 10.76 -0.02
C GLN A 13 15.70 10.32 0.66
N TRP A 14 14.61 11.08 0.45
CA TRP A 14 13.29 10.68 0.92
C TRP A 14 12.81 9.38 0.29
N LEU A 15 12.95 9.24 -1.03
CA LEU A 15 12.59 7.99 -1.71
C LEU A 15 13.42 6.80 -1.19
N GLN A 16 14.73 6.99 -0.95
CA GLN A 16 15.57 5.92 -0.41
C GLN A 16 15.08 5.48 0.98
N LEU A 17 14.74 6.43 1.86
CA LEU A 17 14.21 6.10 3.19
C LEU A 17 12.90 5.32 3.09
N GLU A 18 11.99 5.74 2.21
CA GLU A 18 10.72 5.05 1.96
C GLU A 18 10.96 3.61 1.48
N GLN A 19 11.91 3.41 0.57
CA GLN A 19 12.29 2.07 0.07
C GLN A 19 12.88 1.18 1.18
N GLU A 20 13.83 1.69 1.96
CA GLU A 20 14.43 0.94 3.07
C GLU A 20 13.39 0.59 4.14
N ALA A 21 12.43 1.48 4.41
CA ALA A 21 11.33 1.21 5.33
C ALA A 21 10.42 0.09 4.84
N VAL A 22 10.01 0.12 3.57
CA VAL A 22 9.20 -0.95 2.95
C VAL A 22 9.95 -2.27 2.98
N TRP A 23 11.24 -2.27 2.63
CA TRP A 23 12.06 -3.47 2.64
C TRP A 23 12.26 -4.05 4.04
N LEU A 24 12.49 -3.20 5.04
CA LEU A 24 12.59 -3.60 6.44
C LEU A 24 11.28 -4.24 6.90
N LEU A 25 10.14 -3.59 6.63
CA LEU A 25 8.81 -4.10 7.01
C LEU A 25 8.48 -5.42 6.31
N ALA A 26 8.80 -5.56 5.02
CA ALA A 26 8.64 -6.81 4.28
C ALA A 26 9.48 -7.94 4.90
N LYS A 27 10.73 -7.67 5.27
CA LYS A 27 11.58 -8.66 5.95
C LYS A 27 11.04 -9.06 7.31
N LEU A 28 10.58 -8.09 8.11
CA LEU A 28 9.97 -8.37 9.41
C LEU A 28 8.67 -9.19 9.26
N GLY A 29 7.85 -8.87 8.26
CA GLY A 29 6.61 -9.58 7.95
C GLY A 29 6.80 -10.99 7.40
N VAL A 30 7.94 -11.30 6.78
CA VAL A 30 8.28 -12.64 6.27
C VAL A 30 8.93 -13.52 7.33
N GLN A 31 9.75 -12.97 8.23
CA GLN A 31 10.55 -13.76 9.18
C GLN A 31 9.83 -14.09 10.51
N SER A 32 8.65 -13.54 10.77
CA SER A 32 7.96 -13.71 12.05
C SER A 32 6.65 -14.51 11.89
N PRO A 33 6.64 -15.83 12.20
CA PRO A 33 5.40 -16.63 12.21
C PRO A 33 4.45 -16.22 13.35
N ALA A 34 5.00 -15.65 14.41
CA ALA A 34 4.31 -14.79 15.34
C ALA A 34 4.84 -13.38 15.08
N SER A 35 4.10 -12.55 14.35
CA SER A 35 4.45 -11.14 14.31
C SER A 35 4.27 -10.59 15.74
N PRO A 36 5.24 -9.86 16.32
CA PRO A 36 5.04 -9.18 17.60
C PRO A 36 3.88 -8.17 17.56
N VAL A 37 3.33 -7.92 16.36
CA VAL A 37 2.23 -7.01 16.09
C VAL A 37 0.86 -7.69 16.10
N THR A 38 0.72 -8.95 15.69
CA THR A 38 -0.55 -9.69 15.77
C THR A 38 -0.64 -10.45 17.09
N GLY A 39 -1.16 -9.78 18.13
CA GLY A 39 -1.48 -10.39 19.44
C GLY A 39 -1.00 -9.62 20.66
N SER A 40 -0.29 -8.50 20.49
CA SER A 40 0.05 -7.59 21.59
C SER A 40 -0.92 -6.40 21.64
N VAL A 41 -0.97 -5.67 22.77
CA VAL A 41 -1.75 -4.42 22.92
C VAL A 41 -1.22 -3.30 22.00
N CYS A 42 -0.18 -3.54 21.19
CA CYS A 42 0.40 -2.52 20.33
C CYS A 42 -0.46 -2.28 19.08
N GLN A 43 -0.78 -1.02 18.84
CA GLN A 43 -1.45 -0.53 17.62
C GLN A 43 -0.49 -0.48 16.41
N CYS A 44 0.52 -1.35 16.35
CA CYS A 44 1.55 -1.21 15.34
C CYS A 44 1.04 -1.55 13.92
N ASN A 45 0.04 -2.44 13.79
CA ASN A 45 -0.55 -2.75 12.48
C ASN A 45 -1.30 -1.56 11.88
N VAL A 46 -2.10 -0.84 12.68
CA VAL A 46 -2.82 0.35 12.18
C VAL A 46 -1.85 1.44 11.75
N GLU A 47 -0.78 1.68 12.53
CA GLU A 47 0.23 2.67 12.15
C GLU A 47 1.04 2.23 10.92
N VAL A 48 1.32 0.93 10.76
CA VAL A 48 1.99 0.40 9.55
C VAL A 48 1.10 0.55 8.32
N VAL A 49 -0.16 0.11 8.38
CA VAL A 49 -1.12 0.26 7.26
C VAL A 49 -1.26 1.73 6.89
N ARG A 50 -1.48 2.60 7.88
CA ARG A 50 -1.55 4.05 7.70
C ARG A 50 -0.31 4.62 7.02
N ALA A 51 0.88 4.28 7.51
CA ALA A 51 2.13 4.78 6.97
C ALA A 51 2.32 4.32 5.51
N LEU A 52 2.08 3.04 5.22
CA LEU A 52 2.18 2.48 3.87
C LEU A 52 1.18 3.14 2.91
N THR A 53 -0.08 3.33 3.31
CA THR A 53 -1.10 4.02 2.49
C THR A 53 -0.70 5.46 2.18
N VAL A 54 -0.20 6.21 3.18
CA VAL A 54 0.27 7.60 2.99
C VAL A 54 1.50 7.64 2.07
N MET A 55 2.46 6.74 2.26
CA MET A 55 3.65 6.64 1.40
C MET A 55 3.26 6.30 -0.05
N LEU A 56 2.41 5.29 -0.22
CA LEU A 56 1.89 4.87 -1.52
C LEU A 56 1.18 6.04 -2.23
N HIS A 57 0.36 6.79 -1.51
CA HIS A 57 -0.35 7.97 -2.04
C HIS A 57 0.61 9.05 -2.54
N ARG A 58 1.64 9.37 -1.75
CA ARG A 58 2.67 10.37 -2.12
C ARG A 58 3.47 9.94 -3.34
N GLN A 59 3.94 8.70 -3.36
CA GLN A 59 4.72 8.15 -4.47
C GLN A 59 3.91 8.09 -5.76
N TRP A 60 2.65 7.65 -5.68
CA TRP A 60 1.75 7.63 -6.82
C TRP A 60 1.53 9.02 -7.40
N LEU A 61 1.31 10.04 -6.54
CA LEU A 61 1.18 11.42 -7.00
C LEU A 61 2.46 11.93 -7.70
N THR A 62 3.64 11.54 -7.24
CA THR A 62 4.92 11.88 -7.87
C THR A 62 5.02 11.30 -9.28
N VAL A 63 4.69 10.01 -9.45
CA VAL A 63 4.74 9.37 -10.78
C VAL A 63 3.66 9.96 -11.70
N ARG A 64 2.43 10.14 -11.19
CA ARG A 64 1.31 10.69 -11.96
C ARG A 64 1.57 12.10 -12.48
N ARG A 65 2.18 12.98 -11.67
CA ARG A 65 2.51 14.35 -12.08
C ARG A 65 3.58 14.43 -13.17
N ALA A 66 4.40 13.40 -13.31
CA ALA A 66 5.45 13.38 -14.31
C ALA A 66 4.92 13.07 -15.74
N GLY A 67 3.66 12.64 -15.88
CA GLY A 67 2.90 12.63 -17.14
C GLY A 67 3.36 11.65 -18.24
N GLU A 68 4.55 11.07 -18.12
CA GLU A 68 5.13 10.13 -19.09
C GLU A 68 5.45 8.77 -18.45
N PRO A 69 5.60 7.70 -19.27
CA PRO A 69 6.10 6.41 -18.80
C PRO A 69 7.40 6.57 -17.99
N PRO A 70 7.71 5.67 -17.05
CA PRO A 70 8.91 5.78 -16.21
C PRO A 70 10.20 5.79 -17.05
N ARG A 71 10.70 6.97 -17.39
CA ARG A 71 11.89 7.16 -18.25
C ARG A 71 13.14 7.40 -17.43
N THR A 72 13.00 8.10 -16.30
CA THR A 72 14.13 8.37 -15.39
C THR A 72 14.38 7.21 -14.45
N GLU A 73 15.63 7.00 -14.05
CA GLU A 73 15.98 5.99 -13.03
C GLU A 73 15.26 6.25 -11.70
N GLN A 74 14.98 7.51 -11.38
CA GLN A 74 14.20 7.89 -10.20
C GLN A 74 12.74 7.43 -10.31
N GLN A 75 12.09 7.60 -11.46
CA GLN A 75 10.73 7.09 -11.68
C GLN A 75 10.68 5.56 -11.61
N LYS A 76 11.66 4.86 -12.22
CA LYS A 76 11.74 3.39 -12.15
C LYS A 76 11.87 2.91 -10.69
N ARG A 77 12.71 3.58 -9.90
CA ARG A 77 12.83 3.31 -8.45
C ARG A 77 11.53 3.57 -7.70
N THR A 78 10.83 4.66 -8.03
CA THR A 78 9.54 4.99 -7.43
C THR A 78 8.49 3.94 -7.77
N VAL A 79 8.41 3.50 -9.03
CA VAL A 79 7.49 2.44 -9.46
C VAL A 79 7.80 1.11 -8.79
N ARG A 80 9.08 0.75 -8.63
CA ARG A 80 9.46 -0.44 -7.85
C ARG A 80 8.99 -0.33 -6.40
N CYS A 81 9.15 0.82 -5.77
CA CYS A 81 8.68 1.03 -4.41
C CYS A 81 7.16 0.91 -4.29
N LEU A 82 6.40 1.41 -5.28
CA LEU A 82 4.95 1.23 -5.36
C LEU A 82 4.58 -0.26 -5.43
N ARG A 83 5.24 -1.04 -6.30
CA ARG A 83 5.04 -2.49 -6.42
C ARG A 83 5.31 -3.21 -5.10
N ASP A 84 6.46 -2.95 -4.49
CA ASP A 84 6.86 -3.58 -3.22
C ASP A 84 5.88 -3.21 -2.08
N THR A 85 5.39 -1.98 -2.07
CA THR A 85 4.41 -1.50 -1.08
C THR A 85 3.05 -2.18 -1.25
N VAL A 86 2.58 -2.37 -2.49
CA VAL A 86 1.34 -3.09 -2.80
C VAL A 86 1.44 -4.54 -2.32
N LEU A 87 2.53 -5.24 -2.65
CA LEU A 87 2.73 -6.63 -2.21
C LEU A 87 2.82 -6.75 -0.69
N LEU A 88 3.42 -5.75 -0.01
CA LEU A 88 3.46 -5.71 1.44
C LEU A 88 2.07 -5.49 2.05
N LEU A 89 1.29 -4.54 1.52
CA LEU A 89 -0.09 -4.31 1.94
C LEU A 89 -0.96 -5.55 1.75
N HIS A 90 -0.81 -6.25 0.62
CA HIS A 90 -1.50 -7.51 0.37
C HIS A 90 -1.07 -8.59 1.37
N SER A 91 0.23 -8.74 1.64
CA SER A 91 0.69 -9.68 2.66
C SER A 91 0.12 -9.38 4.05
N LEU A 92 -0.06 -8.09 4.38
CA LEU A 92 -0.69 -7.66 5.63
C LEU A 92 -2.18 -7.99 5.64
N SER A 93 -2.92 -7.73 4.55
CA SER A 93 -4.35 -8.04 4.46
C SER A 93 -4.63 -9.54 4.60
N GLN A 94 -3.76 -10.39 4.05
CA GLN A 94 -3.88 -11.85 4.18
C GLN A 94 -3.62 -12.36 5.61
N LYS A 95 -2.84 -11.63 6.42
CA LYS A 95 -2.46 -12.04 7.78
C LYS A 95 -3.31 -11.40 8.87
N ASP A 96 -3.89 -10.24 8.61
CA ASP A 96 -4.59 -9.41 9.58
C ASP A 96 -6.08 -9.33 9.27
N LYS A 97 -6.89 -10.03 10.07
CA LYS A 97 -8.36 -10.02 9.94
C LYS A 97 -8.99 -8.65 10.22
N LEU A 98 -8.25 -7.74 10.86
CA LEU A 98 -8.70 -6.37 11.14
C LEU A 98 -8.15 -5.36 10.13
N PHE A 99 -7.55 -5.81 9.02
CA PHE A 99 -6.94 -4.93 8.02
C PHE A 99 -7.90 -3.84 7.53
N THR A 100 -9.17 -4.18 7.23
CA THR A 100 -10.18 -3.20 6.79
C THR A 100 -10.49 -2.16 7.86
N VAL A 101 -10.51 -2.57 9.14
CA VAL A 101 -10.64 -1.65 10.29
C VAL A 101 -9.43 -0.72 10.39
N HIS A 102 -8.22 -1.24 10.16
CA HIS A 102 -6.98 -0.43 10.17
C HIS A 102 -6.96 0.60 9.03
N CYS A 103 -7.60 0.32 7.90
CA CYS A 103 -7.71 1.26 6.79
C CYS A 103 -8.63 2.46 7.09
N VAL A 104 -9.53 2.39 8.09
CA VAL A 104 -10.53 3.44 8.37
C VAL A 104 -9.88 4.82 8.60
N GLU A 105 -8.74 4.89 9.28
CA GLU A 105 -8.03 6.17 9.53
C GLU A 105 -7.50 6.85 8.26
N VAL A 106 -7.34 6.09 7.18
CA VAL A 106 -6.77 6.52 5.90
C VAL A 106 -7.71 6.22 4.73
N LEU A 107 -8.97 5.92 4.98
CA LEU A 107 -9.90 5.39 3.98
C LEU A 107 -9.99 6.28 2.73
N HIS A 108 -10.09 7.60 2.91
CA HIS A 108 -10.11 8.54 1.79
C HIS A 108 -8.84 8.48 0.92
N GLN A 109 -7.67 8.30 1.55
CA GLN A 109 -6.41 8.16 0.81
C GLN A 109 -6.31 6.78 0.17
N TYR A 110 -6.78 5.74 0.86
CA TYR A 110 -6.83 4.36 0.38
C TYR A 110 -7.71 4.25 -0.88
N ASP A 111 -8.95 4.72 -0.82
CA ASP A 111 -9.92 4.72 -1.93
C ASP A 111 -9.43 5.51 -3.14
N GLN A 112 -8.65 6.57 -2.91
CA GLN A 112 -8.07 7.36 -3.99
C GLN A 112 -6.83 6.68 -4.59
N VAL A 113 -5.93 6.13 -3.76
CA VAL A 113 -4.64 5.62 -4.21
C VAL A 113 -4.77 4.25 -4.87
N MET A 114 -5.60 3.36 -4.32
CA MET A 114 -5.63 1.97 -4.77
C MET A 114 -6.05 1.80 -6.23
N PRO A 115 -7.15 2.43 -6.72
CA PRO A 115 -7.49 2.39 -8.15
C PRO A 115 -6.42 3.05 -9.04
N GLY A 116 -5.81 4.13 -8.54
CA GLY A 116 -4.79 4.89 -9.26
C GLY A 116 -3.48 4.12 -9.43
N VAL A 117 -3.03 3.43 -8.38
CA VAL A 117 -1.86 2.54 -8.41
C VAL A 117 -2.15 1.28 -9.20
N SER A 118 -3.36 0.73 -9.07
CA SER A 118 -3.82 -0.42 -9.85
C SER A 118 -3.74 -0.15 -11.36
N MET A 119 -4.32 0.96 -11.82
CA MET A 119 -4.23 1.39 -13.22
C MET A 119 -2.79 1.60 -13.67
N LEU A 120 -1.96 2.20 -12.80
CA LEU A 120 -0.55 2.46 -13.11
C LEU A 120 0.25 1.18 -13.26
N ILE A 121 0.14 0.25 -12.32
CA ILE A 121 0.89 -1.01 -12.34
C ILE A 121 0.42 -1.85 -13.52
N ARG A 122 -0.90 -2.02 -13.73
CA ARG A 122 -1.47 -2.80 -14.86
C ARG A 122 -1.12 -2.24 -16.23
N GLY A 123 -0.79 -0.95 -16.32
CA GLY A 123 -0.31 -0.32 -17.55
C GLY A 123 1.17 -0.58 -17.86
N LEU A 124 1.91 -1.25 -16.98
CA LEU A 124 3.32 -1.58 -17.19
C LEU A 124 3.44 -2.84 -18.07
N PRO A 125 4.52 -2.98 -18.86
CA PRO A 125 4.69 -4.10 -19.77
C PRO A 125 5.10 -5.42 -19.09
N ASP A 126 5.53 -5.37 -17.82
CA ASP A 126 6.18 -6.44 -17.08
C ASP A 126 5.44 -6.77 -15.76
N VAL A 127 4.12 -6.65 -15.76
CA VAL A 127 3.28 -7.01 -14.59
C VAL A 127 3.28 -8.52 -14.40
N THR A 128 3.31 -8.94 -13.14
CA THR A 128 3.29 -10.35 -12.72
C THR A 128 1.91 -10.78 -12.23
N ASP A 129 1.58 -12.06 -12.36
CA ASP A 129 0.30 -12.62 -11.87
C ASP A 129 0.08 -12.35 -10.36
N CYS A 130 1.17 -12.37 -9.57
CA CYS A 130 1.12 -12.04 -8.15
C CYS A 130 0.71 -10.58 -7.90
N GLU A 131 1.18 -9.64 -8.72
CA GLU A 131 0.79 -8.23 -8.64
C GLU A 131 -0.66 -8.04 -9.05
N GLU A 132 -1.14 -8.75 -10.08
CA GLU A 132 -2.53 -8.67 -10.51
C GLU A 132 -3.49 -9.15 -9.42
N ALA A 133 -3.21 -10.32 -8.83
CA ALA A 133 -4.01 -10.89 -7.75
C ALA A 133 -3.99 -9.99 -6.49
N ALA A 134 -2.81 -9.47 -6.12
CA ALA A 134 -2.70 -8.55 -5.00
C ALA A 134 -3.52 -7.27 -5.19
N LEU A 135 -3.54 -6.73 -6.42
CA LEU A 135 -4.33 -5.55 -6.76
C LEU A 135 -5.84 -5.84 -6.76
N ASP A 136 -6.28 -7.01 -7.22
CA ASP A 136 -7.69 -7.40 -7.17
C ASP A 136 -8.17 -7.54 -5.72
N ASP A 137 -7.42 -8.26 -4.88
CA ASP A 137 -7.75 -8.45 -3.47
C ASP A 137 -7.79 -7.14 -2.68
N LEU A 138 -6.85 -6.22 -2.95
CA LEU A 138 -6.78 -4.93 -2.24
C LEU A 138 -7.79 -3.90 -2.76
N CYS A 139 -8.20 -4.00 -4.03
CA CYS A 139 -9.21 -3.12 -4.64
C CYS A 139 -10.63 -3.67 -4.51
N ALA A 140 -10.80 -4.92 -4.08
CA ALA A 140 -12.11 -5.45 -3.74
C ALA A 140 -12.69 -4.59 -2.61
N THR A 141 -13.63 -3.72 -2.97
CA THR A 141 -14.61 -3.23 -2.01
C THR A 141 -15.25 -4.47 -1.39
N GLU A 142 -15.54 -4.47 -0.09
CA GLU A 142 -16.44 -5.45 0.51
C GLU A 142 -17.79 -5.30 -0.22
N THR A 143 -17.89 -5.99 -1.35
CA THR A 143 -19.06 -6.03 -2.21
C THR A 143 -19.66 -7.38 -1.88
N ASP A 144 -20.76 -7.32 -1.14
CA ASP A 144 -21.70 -8.39 -0.82
C ASP A 144 -21.31 -9.37 0.31
N ALA A 145 -21.09 -8.83 1.51
CA ALA A 145 -21.30 -9.60 2.74
C ALA A 145 -22.31 -8.89 3.66
N ASP A 146 -23.49 -8.54 3.12
CA ASP A 146 -24.79 -8.58 3.81
C ASP A 146 -25.86 -7.90 2.94
N ASP A 147 -26.65 -8.71 2.23
CA ASP A 147 -28.10 -8.52 2.28
C ASP A 147 -28.83 -9.86 2.10
N PRO A 148 -28.99 -10.68 3.16
CA PRO A 148 -30.05 -11.66 3.20
C PRO A 148 -31.36 -10.96 3.60
N GLU A 149 -31.92 -10.09 2.75
CA GLU A 149 -33.31 -9.65 2.90
C GLU A 149 -34.26 -10.76 2.45
N MET A 150 -34.57 -11.60 3.45
CA MET A 150 -35.93 -11.87 3.90
C MET A 150 -36.92 -12.48 2.89
N ASP A 151 -37.15 -13.78 3.07
CA ASP A 151 -38.44 -14.42 2.73
C ASP A 151 -39.58 -13.60 3.38
N CYS A 152 -40.38 -12.94 2.55
CA CYS A 152 -41.70 -12.42 2.89
C CYS A 152 -42.60 -12.44 1.64
N SER A 153 -43.07 -13.62 1.23
CA SER A 153 -44.48 -13.97 0.93
C SER A 153 -44.61 -15.31 0.23
#